data_AF-A0A535I1N0-F1
#
_entry.id   AF-A0A535I1N0-F1
#
_cell.length_a   1.000
_cell.length_b   1.000
_cell.length_c   1.000
_cell.angle_alpha   90.00
_cell.angle_beta   90.00
_cell.angle_gamma   90.00
#
_symmetry.space_group_name_H-M   'P 1'
#
loop_
_entity.id
_entity.type
_entity.pdbx_description
1 polymer ?
#
loop_
_entity_poly.entity_id
_entity_poly.type
_entity_poly.pdbx_seq_one_letter_code
_entity_poly.pdbx_strand_id
1 'polypeptide(L)'
;MDRSQARQRLILHPSINGYFNKWVRNLGLPFVVIAVIALIYRWATIPGARTTVFATIVGLVLIGVAFFGRAEISVDDGVLTYRRFLWGRRFRLESIGGLALRRLGLRWNSYARSPAPYAVVYARDGRALFSLSAALWSDRDLRNLQEVIGGDSSDAPLSASELQSEFPGALPGWLLFLEGHPVWTIVIGAPLALVVVIVAIALWDLVKPR
;
A
#
# COMPACT_ATOMS: atom_id res chain seq x y z
N MET A 1 40.90 17.56 -9.26
CA MET A 1 40.22 16.58 -10.13
C MET A 1 38.91 16.20 -9.48
N ASP A 2 37.82 16.48 -10.19
CA ASP A 2 36.43 16.58 -9.76
C ASP A 2 35.85 15.28 -9.15
N ARG A 3 35.36 15.36 -7.91
CA ARG A 3 34.45 14.35 -7.30
C ARG A 3 32.97 14.73 -7.46
N SER A 4 32.66 15.72 -8.31
CA SER A 4 31.32 16.30 -8.47
C SER A 4 30.46 15.62 -9.55
N GLN A 5 30.99 14.66 -10.31
CA GLN A 5 30.36 14.12 -11.53
C GLN A 5 29.77 12.71 -11.43
N ALA A 6 29.56 12.18 -10.23
CA ALA A 6 28.68 11.02 -10.04
C ALA A 6 27.59 11.36 -9.01
N ARG A 7 26.78 12.39 -9.30
CA ARG A 7 25.40 12.43 -8.78
C ARG A 7 24.72 11.18 -9.29
N GLN A 8 24.79 10.10 -8.51
CA GLN A 8 24.20 8.83 -8.89
C GLN A 8 22.70 9.01 -9.00
N ARG A 9 22.23 9.03 -10.24
CA ARG A 9 20.82 8.90 -10.58
C ARG A 9 20.33 7.59 -10.00
N LEU A 10 19.62 7.66 -8.89
CA LEU A 10 19.04 6.50 -8.23
C LEU A 10 17.63 6.33 -8.77
N ILE A 11 17.34 5.19 -9.38
CA ILE A 11 15.99 4.84 -9.81
C ILE A 11 15.65 3.52 -9.17
N LEU A 12 14.57 3.51 -8.41
CA LEU A 12 14.06 2.34 -7.73
C LEU A 12 12.77 1.91 -8.40
N HIS A 13 12.60 0.60 -8.53
CA HIS A 13 11.35 -0.02 -8.93
C HIS A 13 10.83 -0.96 -7.83
N PRO A 14 9.50 -1.09 -7.68
CA PRO A 14 8.94 -2.05 -6.74
C PRO A 14 9.28 -3.48 -7.17
N SER A 15 9.62 -4.33 -6.21
CA SER A 15 9.92 -5.73 -6.44
C SER A 15 8.69 -6.59 -6.18
N ILE A 16 8.07 -7.09 -7.25
CA ILE A 16 6.96 -8.04 -7.18
C ILE A 16 7.37 -9.29 -6.37
N ASN A 17 8.57 -9.82 -6.64
CA ASN A 17 9.07 -11.02 -5.96
C ASN A 17 9.33 -10.76 -4.46
N GLY A 18 9.86 -9.58 -4.11
CA GLY A 18 10.04 -9.18 -2.72
C GLY A 18 8.69 -9.04 -1.99
N TYR A 19 7.70 -8.44 -2.65
CA TYR A 19 6.35 -8.31 -2.13
C TYR A 19 5.68 -9.66 -1.92
N PHE A 20 5.63 -10.53 -2.93
CA PHE A 20 5.01 -11.84 -2.81
C PHE A 20 5.68 -12.70 -1.73
N ASN A 21 7.01 -12.71 -1.64
CA ASN A 21 7.70 -13.50 -0.62
C ASN A 21 7.42 -12.98 0.80
N LYS A 22 7.35 -11.65 1.00
CA LYS A 22 6.98 -11.05 2.30
C LYS A 22 5.48 -11.24 2.62
N TRP A 23 4.61 -11.16 1.61
CA TRP A 23 3.15 -11.26 1.75
C TRP A 23 2.69 -12.71 1.95
N VAL A 24 3.21 -13.67 1.18
CA VAL A 24 2.95 -15.12 1.33
C VAL A 24 3.45 -15.64 2.68
N ARG A 25 4.53 -15.05 3.22
CA ARG A 25 5.05 -15.41 4.55
C ARG A 25 4.23 -14.81 5.70
N ASN A 26 3.53 -13.69 5.46
CA ASN A 26 2.79 -12.96 6.49
C ASN A 26 1.28 -13.23 6.49
N LEU A 27 0.69 -13.55 5.34
CA LEU A 27 -0.65 -14.13 5.31
C LEU A 27 -0.55 -15.58 5.70
N GLY A 28 -1.34 -15.97 6.69
CA GLY A 28 -1.59 -17.38 6.92
C GLY A 28 -2.04 -18.00 5.60
N LEU A 29 -1.19 -18.86 5.04
CA LEU A 29 -1.51 -19.91 4.05
C LEU A 29 -2.99 -20.33 4.06
N PRO A 30 -3.67 -20.56 5.22
CA PRO A 30 -5.10 -20.81 5.28
C PRO A 30 -6.01 -19.83 4.53
N PHE A 31 -5.79 -18.51 4.58
CA PHE A 31 -6.73 -17.55 3.96
C PHE A 31 -6.66 -17.59 2.43
N VAL A 32 -5.45 -17.73 1.89
CA VAL A 32 -5.22 -17.90 0.44
C VAL A 32 -5.81 -19.24 -0.02
N VAL A 33 -5.60 -20.30 0.74
CA VAL A 33 -6.17 -21.62 0.46
C VAL A 33 -7.69 -21.60 0.49
N ILE A 34 -8.32 -20.96 1.50
CA ILE A 34 -9.77 -20.81 1.59
C ILE A 34 -10.32 -19.98 0.42
N ALA A 35 -9.68 -18.88 0.06
CA ALA A 35 -10.09 -18.07 -1.08
C ALA A 35 -10.00 -18.85 -2.40
N VAL A 36 -8.93 -19.62 -2.60
CA VAL A 36 -8.74 -20.49 -3.78
C VAL A 36 -9.79 -21.61 -3.81
N ILE A 37 -10.04 -22.28 -2.69
CA ILE A 37 -11.07 -23.32 -2.57
C ILE A 37 -12.46 -22.74 -2.86
N ALA A 38 -12.80 -21.58 -2.28
CA ALA A 38 -14.07 -20.90 -2.53
C ALA A 38 -14.21 -20.48 -4.00
N LEU A 39 -13.13 -20.02 -4.63
CA LEU A 39 -13.10 -19.65 -6.05
C LEU A 39 -13.31 -20.87 -6.95
N ILE A 40 -12.61 -21.97 -6.69
CA ILE A 40 -12.76 -23.25 -7.41
C ILE A 40 -14.17 -23.81 -7.22
N TYR A 41 -14.70 -23.78 -6.00
CA TYR A 41 -16.06 -24.21 -5.70
C TYR A 41 -17.09 -23.40 -6.50
N ARG A 42 -16.95 -22.06 -6.54
CA ARG A 42 -17.82 -21.18 -7.34
C ARG A 42 -17.69 -21.43 -8.84
N TRP A 43 -16.48 -21.76 -9.30
CA TRP A 43 -16.18 -22.09 -10.70
C TRP A 43 -16.82 -23.41 -11.15
N ALA A 44 -16.99 -24.35 -10.22
CA ALA A 44 -17.62 -25.64 -10.45
C ALA A 44 -19.15 -25.61 -10.33
N THR A 45 -19.71 -24.74 -9.48
CA THR A 45 -21.15 -24.76 -9.12
C THR A 45 -22.03 -23.79 -9.90
N ILE A 46 -21.50 -22.69 -10.45
CA ILE A 46 -22.32 -21.67 -11.11
C ILE A 46 -22.10 -21.66 -12.64
N PRO A 47 -23.10 -22.03 -13.45
CA PRO A 47 -23.04 -21.89 -14.91
C PRO A 47 -22.82 -20.41 -15.29
N GLY A 48 -21.83 -20.13 -16.14
CA GLY A 48 -21.47 -18.76 -16.55
C GLY A 48 -20.50 -18.02 -15.61
N ALA A 49 -20.20 -18.53 -14.41
CA ALA A 49 -19.20 -17.92 -13.53
C ALA A 49 -17.77 -18.05 -14.08
N ARG A 50 -17.52 -18.96 -15.04
CA ARG A 50 -16.18 -19.20 -15.60
C ARG A 50 -15.60 -17.98 -16.29
N THR A 51 -16.39 -17.31 -17.12
CA THR A 51 -15.98 -16.10 -17.84
C THR A 51 -15.84 -14.92 -16.90
N THR A 52 -16.75 -14.75 -15.94
CA THR A 52 -16.69 -13.65 -14.96
C THR A 52 -15.49 -13.77 -14.02
N VAL A 53 -15.23 -14.97 -13.48
CA VAL A 53 -14.05 -15.24 -12.65
C VAL A 53 -12.76 -15.04 -13.44
N PHE A 54 -12.69 -15.55 -14.67
CA PHE A 54 -11.51 -15.36 -15.54
C PHE A 54 -11.29 -13.88 -15.86
N ALA A 55 -12.32 -13.15 -16.27
CA ALA A 55 -12.25 -11.71 -16.54
C ALA A 55 -11.82 -10.91 -15.28
N THR A 56 -12.27 -11.33 -14.10
CA THR A 56 -11.89 -10.71 -12.83
C THR A 56 -10.41 -10.96 -12.52
N ILE A 57 -9.92 -12.20 -12.68
CA ILE A 57 -8.50 -12.53 -12.50
C ILE A 57 -7.64 -11.75 -13.49
N VAL A 58 -8.01 -11.75 -14.77
CA VAL A 58 -7.29 -11.00 -15.81
C VAL A 58 -7.29 -9.50 -15.49
N GLY A 59 -8.42 -8.93 -15.07
CA GLY A 59 -8.52 -7.54 -14.65
C GLY A 59 -7.59 -7.22 -13.47
N LEU A 60 -7.56 -8.08 -12.44
CA LEU A 60 -6.66 -7.93 -11.30
C LEU A 60 -5.18 -8.04 -11.69
N VAL A 61 -4.83 -8.98 -12.57
CA VAL A 61 -3.47 -9.12 -13.10
C VAL A 61 -3.05 -7.88 -13.88
N LEU A 62 -3.92 -7.37 -14.77
CA LEU A 62 -3.65 -6.16 -15.55
C LEU A 62 -3.46 -4.94 -14.64
N ILE A 63 -4.32 -4.77 -13.62
CA ILE A 63 -4.17 -3.70 -12.62
C ILE A 63 -2.85 -3.84 -11.88
N GLY A 64 -2.48 -5.06 -11.48
CA GLY A 64 -1.21 -5.35 -10.83
C GLY A 64 -0.02 -4.97 -11.72
N VAL A 65 0.02 -5.48 -12.96
CA VAL A 65 1.08 -5.16 -13.94
C VAL A 65 1.18 -3.65 -14.15
N ALA A 66 0.05 -2.96 -14.31
CA ALA A 66 0.04 -1.54 -14.55
C ALA A 66 0.50 -0.73 -13.32
N PHE A 67 0.19 -1.19 -12.11
CA PHE A 67 0.67 -0.62 -10.86
C PHE A 67 2.19 -0.77 -10.70
N PHE A 68 2.72 -1.99 -10.85
CA PHE A 68 4.15 -2.27 -10.70
C PHE A 68 5.00 -1.68 -11.82
N GLY A 69 4.45 -1.57 -13.04
CA GLY A 69 5.15 -0.98 -14.18
C GLY A 69 5.27 0.56 -14.13
N ARG A 70 4.47 1.25 -13.31
CA ARG A 70 4.46 2.73 -13.23
C ARG A 70 4.94 3.30 -11.91
N ALA A 71 5.02 2.48 -10.86
CA ALA A 71 5.51 2.94 -9.57
C ALA A 71 7.04 3.06 -9.60
N GLU A 72 7.54 4.24 -9.23
CA GLU A 72 8.96 4.57 -9.31
C GLU A 72 9.32 5.56 -8.21
N ILE A 73 10.49 5.39 -7.61
CA ILE A 73 11.13 6.42 -6.79
C ILE A 73 12.46 6.74 -7.47
N SER A 74 12.64 8.00 -7.88
CA SER A 74 13.89 8.42 -8.49
C SER A 74 14.48 9.62 -7.76
N VAL A 75 15.80 9.64 -7.61
CA VAL A 75 16.56 10.81 -7.16
C VAL A 75 17.45 11.23 -8.32
N ASP A 76 17.21 12.42 -8.84
CA ASP A 76 17.95 12.98 -9.97
C ASP A 76 18.06 14.49 -9.84
N ASP A 77 19.20 15.06 -10.22
CA ASP A 77 19.45 16.52 -10.24
C ASP A 77 18.99 17.32 -9.00
N GLY A 78 19.10 16.73 -7.80
CA GLY A 78 18.67 17.41 -6.58
C GLY A 78 17.17 17.31 -6.30
N VAL A 79 16.44 16.43 -7.01
CA VAL A 79 14.99 16.25 -6.90
C VAL A 79 14.66 14.78 -6.65
N LEU A 80 13.89 14.52 -5.61
CA LEU A 80 13.22 13.24 -5.36
C LEU A 80 11.87 13.23 -6.08
N THR A 81 11.70 12.33 -7.03
CA THR A 81 10.43 12.08 -7.71
C THR A 81 9.81 10.80 -7.19
N TYR A 82 8.56 10.88 -6.79
CA TYR A 82 7.75 9.73 -6.43
C TYR A 82 6.59 9.58 -7.40
N ARG A 83 6.57 8.49 -8.16
CA ARG A 83 5.52 8.17 -9.12
C ARG A 83 4.71 6.97 -8.67
N ARG A 84 3.39 7.10 -8.73
CA ARG A 84 2.39 6.04 -8.59
C ARG A 84 1.61 5.91 -9.89
N PHE A 85 0.77 4.88 -9.96
CA PHE A 85 -0.06 4.52 -11.11
C PHE A 85 -0.70 5.71 -11.86
N LEU A 86 -1.28 6.68 -11.15
CA LEU A 86 -1.92 7.87 -11.73
C LEU A 86 -1.33 9.22 -11.29
N TRP A 87 -0.49 9.26 -10.26
CA TRP A 87 0.00 10.52 -9.68
C TRP A 87 1.51 10.49 -9.51
N GLY A 88 2.16 11.60 -9.82
CA GLY A 88 3.58 11.85 -9.54
C GLY A 88 3.74 13.09 -8.69
N ARG A 89 4.63 13.04 -7.72
CA ARG A 89 5.06 14.21 -6.93
C ARG A 89 6.56 14.36 -7.02
N ARG A 90 7.02 15.61 -7.00
CA ARG A 90 8.43 15.97 -7.04
C ARG A 90 8.75 16.84 -5.84
N PHE A 91 9.86 16.55 -5.18
CA PHE A 91 10.32 17.25 -3.99
C PHE A 91 11.79 17.57 -4.15
N ARG A 92 12.18 18.81 -3.83
CA ARG A 92 13.59 19.18 -3.87
C ARG A 92 14.32 18.56 -2.68
N LEU A 93 15.51 18.01 -2.88
CA LEU A 93 16.31 17.36 -1.83
C LEU A 93 16.59 18.32 -0.67
N GLU A 94 16.75 19.62 -0.94
CA GLU A 94 16.92 20.66 0.10
C GLU A 94 15.77 20.74 1.10
N SER A 95 14.55 20.37 0.69
CA SER A 95 13.35 20.40 1.53
C SER A 95 13.11 19.10 2.30
N ILE A 96 13.89 18.05 1.98
CA ILE A 96 13.74 16.72 2.56
C ILE A 96 14.56 16.64 3.85
N GLY A 97 13.91 16.13 4.90
CA GLY A 97 14.55 15.85 6.20
C GLY A 97 15.16 14.44 6.24
N GLY A 98 14.56 13.48 5.54
CA GLY A 98 15.13 12.14 5.37
C GLY A 98 14.08 11.06 5.08
N LEU A 99 14.53 9.81 5.11
CA LEU A 99 13.71 8.60 5.08
C LEU A 99 13.67 7.95 6.47
N ALA A 100 12.48 7.81 7.03
CA ALA A 100 12.25 7.02 8.24
C ALA A 100 11.72 5.63 7.87
N LEU A 101 12.46 4.59 8.25
CA LEU A 101 12.00 3.21 8.21
C LEU A 101 11.49 2.80 9.59
N ARG A 102 10.22 2.44 9.68
CA ARG A 102 9.52 2.06 10.92
C ARG A 102 8.75 0.76 10.74
N ARG A 103 8.45 0.08 11.83
CA ARG A 103 7.55 -1.07 11.83
C ARG A 103 6.15 -0.62 12.26
N LEU A 104 5.17 -0.68 11.35
CA LEU A 104 3.81 -0.25 11.63
C LEU A 104 3.01 -1.42 12.22
N GLY A 105 2.70 -1.32 13.51
CA GLY A 105 1.80 -2.21 14.23
C GLY A 105 0.35 -1.78 14.02
N LEU A 106 -0.36 -2.49 13.16
CA LEU A 106 -1.79 -2.25 12.94
C LEU A 106 -2.62 -3.15 13.87
N ARG A 107 -3.55 -2.55 14.63
CA ARG A 107 -4.41 -3.27 15.60
C ARG A 107 -5.19 -4.44 14.99
N TRP A 108 -5.56 -4.35 13.72
CA TRP A 108 -6.32 -5.37 13.00
C TRP A 108 -5.45 -6.52 12.46
N ASN A 109 -4.13 -6.39 12.53
CA ASN A 109 -3.19 -7.37 12.00
C ASN A 109 -2.69 -8.34 13.07
N SER A 110 -3.58 -8.76 13.99
CA SER A 110 -3.28 -9.69 15.09
C SER A 110 -2.77 -11.07 14.61
N TYR A 111 -3.00 -11.40 13.34
CA TYR A 111 -2.60 -12.66 12.72
C TYR A 111 -1.27 -12.59 11.97
N ALA A 112 -0.69 -11.40 11.75
CA ALA A 112 0.63 -11.32 11.14
C ALA A 112 1.71 -11.64 12.17
N ARG A 113 2.66 -12.50 11.77
CA ARG A 113 3.82 -12.87 12.60
C ARG A 113 4.73 -11.70 12.99
N SER A 114 4.66 -10.58 12.26
CA SER A 114 5.45 -9.39 12.57
C SER A 114 4.78 -8.13 12.00
N PRO A 115 4.91 -6.97 12.67
CA PRO A 115 4.45 -5.68 12.14
C PRO A 115 5.05 -5.38 10.76
N ALA A 116 4.26 -4.75 9.89
CA ALA A 116 4.65 -4.51 8.51
C ALA A 116 5.68 -3.38 8.43
N PRO A 117 6.77 -3.52 7.65
CA PRO A 117 7.72 -2.45 7.47
C PRO A 117 7.07 -1.32 6.65
N TYR A 118 7.23 -0.10 7.13
CA TYR A 118 6.63 1.12 6.57
C TYR A 118 7.70 2.20 6.45
N ALA A 119 7.68 2.90 5.31
CA ALA A 119 8.66 3.92 4.98
C ALA A 119 7.96 5.28 4.85
N VAL A 120 8.51 6.29 5.50
CA VAL A 120 8.02 7.66 5.46
C VAL A 120 9.14 8.57 5.00
N VAL A 121 8.93 9.28 3.90
CA VAL A 121 9.80 10.40 3.52
C VAL A 121 9.23 11.66 4.13
N TYR A 122 10.01 12.34 4.95
CA TYR A 122 9.58 13.53 5.68
C TYR A 122 10.38 14.76 5.24
N ALA A 123 9.73 15.93 5.34
CA ALA A 123 10.35 17.22 5.10
C ALA A 123 11.15 17.67 6.32
N ARG A 124 11.96 18.73 6.17
CA ARG A 124 12.76 19.28 7.28
C ARG A 124 11.93 19.77 8.47
N ASP A 125 10.65 20.06 8.27
CA ASP A 125 9.70 20.41 9.32
C ASP A 125 9.10 19.18 10.05
N GLY A 126 9.56 17.97 9.70
CA GLY A 126 9.09 16.70 10.26
C GLY A 126 7.78 16.19 9.65
N ARG A 127 7.13 16.93 8.76
CA ARG A 127 5.88 16.50 8.13
C ARG A 127 6.13 15.45 7.06
N ALA A 128 5.23 14.49 6.91
CA ALA A 128 5.34 13.49 5.87
C ALA A 128 5.08 14.10 4.48
N LEU A 129 6.02 13.93 3.56
CA LEU A 129 5.84 14.28 2.15
C LEU A 129 5.06 13.19 1.42
N PHE A 130 5.47 11.95 1.67
CA PHE A 130 4.76 10.75 1.25
C PHE A 130 5.20 9.54 2.07
N SER A 131 4.35 8.53 2.08
CA SER A 131 4.61 7.25 2.72
C SER A 131 4.38 6.09 1.77
N LEU A 132 5.04 4.98 2.04
CA LEU A 132 4.99 3.78 1.22
C LEU A 132 5.22 2.52 2.05
N SER A 133 4.62 1.42 1.59
CA SER A 133 4.92 0.12 2.18
C SER A 133 6.33 -0.31 1.79
N ALA A 134 7.23 -0.39 2.76
CA ALA A 134 8.61 -0.85 2.54
C ALA A 134 8.66 -2.32 2.07
N ALA A 135 7.58 -3.09 2.24
CA ALA A 135 7.49 -4.46 1.74
C ALA A 135 7.48 -4.55 0.20
N LEU A 136 7.08 -3.48 -0.49
CA LEU A 136 7.07 -3.42 -1.97
C LEU A 136 8.47 -3.16 -2.55
N TRP A 137 9.44 -2.79 -1.73
CA TRP A 137 10.77 -2.37 -2.15
C TRP A 137 11.81 -3.32 -1.56
N SER A 138 12.95 -3.47 -2.23
CA SER A 138 14.03 -4.27 -1.67
C SER A 138 14.69 -3.51 -0.52
N ASP A 139 15.15 -4.23 0.51
CA ASP A 139 15.80 -3.59 1.65
C ASP A 139 17.10 -2.89 1.24
N ARG A 140 17.75 -3.38 0.17
CA ARG A 140 18.93 -2.73 -0.44
C ARG A 140 18.55 -1.39 -1.06
N ASP A 141 17.46 -1.34 -1.84
CA ASP A 141 17.00 -0.11 -2.49
C ASP A 141 16.62 0.96 -1.46
N LEU A 142 15.95 0.56 -0.38
CA LEU A 142 15.59 1.46 0.71
C LEU A 142 16.81 1.98 1.47
N ARG A 143 17.83 1.13 1.70
CA ARG A 143 19.11 1.57 2.29
C ARG A 143 19.84 2.54 1.37
N ASN A 144 19.93 2.25 0.08
CA ASN A 144 20.54 3.15 -0.90
C ASN A 144 19.81 4.50 -0.93
N LEU A 145 18.47 4.49 -0.88
CA LEU A 145 17.68 5.72 -0.80
C LEU A 145 18.01 6.49 0.47
N GLN A 146 18.05 5.81 1.62
CA GLN A 146 18.38 6.39 2.92
C GLN A 146 19.80 6.99 2.95
N GLU A 147 20.77 6.35 2.30
CA GLU A 147 22.14 6.89 2.15
C GLU A 147 22.15 8.18 1.33
N VAL A 148 21.30 8.28 0.31
CA VAL A 148 21.23 9.45 -0.57
C VAL A 148 20.48 10.62 0.07
N ILE A 149 19.34 10.36 0.74
CA ILE A 149 18.49 11.43 1.30
C ILE A 149 18.65 11.63 2.81
N GLY A 150 19.44 10.78 3.47
CA GLY A 150 19.57 10.72 4.91
C GLY A 150 18.37 10.06 5.59
N GLY A 151 18.42 9.98 6.92
CA GLY A 151 17.32 9.52 7.76
C GLY A 151 17.72 8.44 8.75
N ASP A 152 16.73 7.72 9.25
CA ASP A 152 16.87 6.79 10.37
C ASP A 152 15.99 5.54 10.18
N SER A 153 16.46 4.41 10.69
CA SER A 153 15.75 3.14 10.72
C SER A 153 15.61 2.67 12.15
N SER A 154 14.37 2.45 12.58
CA SER A 154 14.07 1.86 13.89
C SER A 154 13.23 0.61 13.70
N ASP A 155 13.67 -0.47 14.34
CA ASP A 155 12.94 -1.73 14.39
C ASP A 155 11.85 -1.75 15.46
N ALA A 156 11.77 -0.71 16.30
CA ALA A 156 10.72 -0.60 17.29
C ALA A 156 9.34 -0.49 16.59
N PRO A 157 8.37 -1.35 16.95
CA PRO A 157 7.04 -1.25 16.40
C PRO A 157 6.34 0.00 16.94
N LEU A 158 5.79 0.79 16.03
CA LEU A 158 4.98 1.97 16.32
C LEU A 158 3.52 1.71 15.95
N SER A 159 2.61 2.19 16.78
CA SER A 159 1.19 2.33 16.43
C SER A 159 0.98 3.39 15.36
N ALA A 160 -0.17 3.42 14.69
CA ALA A 160 -0.44 4.49 13.73
C ALA A 160 -0.49 5.86 14.41
N SER A 161 -1.00 5.94 15.64
CA SER A 161 -1.03 7.20 16.39
C SER A 161 0.37 7.73 16.66
N GLU A 162 1.30 6.86 17.08
CA GLU A 162 2.69 7.25 17.31
C GLU A 162 3.36 7.67 16.01
N LEU A 163 3.19 6.89 14.93
CA LEU A 163 3.74 7.24 13.62
C LEU A 163 3.19 8.56 13.07
N GLN A 164 1.90 8.82 13.27
CA GLN A 164 1.26 10.07 12.86
C GLN A 164 1.71 11.26 13.72
N SER A 165 2.03 11.02 15.00
CA SER A 165 2.59 12.03 15.89
C SER A 165 4.04 12.37 15.56
N GLU A 166 4.84 11.36 15.19
CA GLU A 166 6.24 11.53 14.77
C GLU A 166 6.31 12.20 13.38
N PHE A 167 5.43 11.81 12.46
CA PHE A 167 5.38 12.33 11.09
C PHE A 167 3.95 12.73 10.72
N PRO A 168 3.56 14.00 10.95
CA PRO A 168 2.23 14.48 10.62
C PRO A 168 1.92 14.31 9.12
N GLY A 169 0.84 13.58 8.82
CA GLY A 169 0.40 13.27 7.46
C GLY A 169 0.96 11.97 6.87
N ALA A 170 1.69 11.17 7.66
CA ALA A 170 2.27 9.91 7.19
C ALA A 170 1.22 8.88 6.80
N LEU A 171 0.05 8.89 7.44
CA LEU A 171 -1.01 7.92 7.19
C LEU A 171 -2.22 8.58 6.51
N PRO A 172 -2.80 7.90 5.50
CA PRO A 172 -4.01 8.41 4.87
C PRO A 172 -5.19 8.29 5.85
N GLY A 173 -6.12 9.25 5.79
CA GLY A 173 -7.23 9.36 6.75
C GLY A 173 -8.09 8.09 6.87
N TRP A 174 -8.24 7.32 5.78
CA TRP A 174 -8.96 6.04 5.82
C TRP A 174 -8.26 5.00 6.71
N LEU A 175 -6.93 4.98 6.76
CA LEU A 175 -6.18 4.02 7.58
C LEU A 175 -6.28 4.40 9.07
N LEU A 176 -6.24 5.70 9.37
CA LEU A 176 -6.48 6.23 10.71
C LEU A 176 -7.91 5.92 11.19
N PHE A 177 -8.89 6.04 10.29
CA PHE A 177 -10.28 5.66 10.55
C PHE A 177 -10.42 4.16 10.87
N LEU A 178 -9.77 3.29 10.09
CA LEU A 178 -9.77 1.85 10.35
C LEU A 178 -9.12 1.49 11.68
N GLU A 179 -8.10 2.22 12.13
CA GLU A 179 -7.43 1.95 13.42
C GLU A 179 -8.22 2.48 14.62
N GLY A 180 -8.97 3.57 14.43
CA GLY A 180 -9.86 4.13 15.44
C GLY A 180 -11.17 3.36 15.62
N HIS A 181 -11.47 2.37 14.77
CA HIS A 181 -12.76 1.66 14.78
C HIS A 181 -12.59 0.14 14.91
N PRO A 182 -13.46 -0.54 15.70
CA PRO A 182 -13.39 -2.00 15.85
C PRO A 182 -13.57 -2.70 14.50
N VAL A 183 -12.78 -3.73 14.19
CA VAL A 183 -12.89 -4.50 12.92
C VAL A 183 -14.33 -4.94 12.61
N TRP A 184 -15.13 -5.24 13.64
CA TRP A 184 -16.54 -5.60 13.52
C TRP A 184 -17.40 -4.52 12.85
N THR A 185 -17.13 -3.22 13.03
CA THR A 185 -17.92 -2.19 12.35
C THR A 185 -17.68 -2.17 10.84
N ILE A 186 -16.51 -2.59 10.36
CA ILE A 186 -16.25 -2.73 8.91
C ILE A 186 -16.85 -4.05 8.40
N VAL A 187 -16.62 -5.15 9.12
CA VAL A 187 -17.12 -6.49 8.75
C VAL A 187 -18.65 -6.54 8.73
N ILE A 188 -19.32 -5.81 9.62
CA ILE A 188 -20.79 -5.74 9.68
C ILE A 188 -21.32 -4.55 8.87
N GLY A 189 -20.66 -3.39 8.97
CA GLY A 189 -21.13 -2.15 8.34
C GLY A 189 -21.01 -2.15 6.82
N ALA A 190 -19.95 -2.73 6.24
CA ALA A 190 -19.80 -2.76 4.79
C ALA A 190 -20.87 -3.66 4.10
N PRO A 191 -21.17 -4.88 4.58
CA PRO A 191 -22.30 -5.66 4.07
C PRO A 191 -23.65 -4.97 4.26
N LEU A 192 -23.90 -4.36 5.42
CA LEU A 192 -25.15 -3.63 5.67
C LEU A 192 -25.32 -2.43 4.73
N ALA A 193 -24.26 -1.64 4.54
CA ALA A 193 -24.27 -0.53 3.58
C ALA A 193 -24.51 -1.02 2.15
N LEU A 194 -23.90 -2.15 1.76
CA LEU A 194 -24.14 -2.77 0.46
C LEU A 194 -25.61 -3.19 0.31
N VAL A 195 -26.20 -3.82 1.33
CA VAL A 195 -27.63 -4.20 1.34
C VAL A 195 -28.51 -2.97 1.20
N VAL A 196 -28.23 -1.88 1.93
CA VAL A 196 -28.99 -0.63 1.83
C VAL A 196 -28.88 -0.03 0.43
N VAL A 197 -27.70 -0.02 -0.19
CA VAL A 197 -27.51 0.47 -1.56
C VAL A 197 -28.28 -0.40 -2.56
N ILE A 198 -28.25 -1.73 -2.43
CA ILE A 198 -29.00 -2.65 -3.29
C ILE A 198 -30.51 -2.41 -3.15
N VAL A 199 -31.01 -2.28 -1.92
CA VAL A 199 -32.43 -1.99 -1.65
C VAL A 199 -32.83 -0.63 -2.21
N ALA A 200 -32.00 0.39 -2.05
CA ALA A 200 -32.25 1.72 -2.60
C ALA A 200 -32.31 1.72 -4.14
N ILE A 201 -31.40 0.99 -4.80
CA ILE A 201 -31.41 0.84 -6.27
C ILE A 201 -32.67 0.08 -6.71
N ALA A 202 -33.02 -1.02 -6.03
CA ALA A 202 -34.23 -1.79 -6.35
C ALA A 202 -35.51 -0.97 -6.17
N LEU A 203 -35.62 -0.20 -5.09
CA LEU A 203 -36.73 0.71 -4.84
C LEU A 203 -36.78 1.85 -5.86
N TRP A 204 -35.63 2.40 -6.25
CA TRP A 204 -35.55 3.43 -7.28
C TRP A 204 -36.03 2.93 -8.64
N ASP A 205 -35.63 1.71 -9.03
CA ASP A 205 -36.08 1.07 -10.27
C ASP A 205 -37.57 0.71 -10.25
N LEU A 206 -38.14 0.41 -9.06
CA LEU A 206 -39.58 0.20 -8.86
C LEU A 206 -40.39 1.50 -8.98
N VAL A 207 -39.83 2.64 -8.59
CA VAL A 207 -40.51 3.95 -8.57
C VAL A 207 -40.34 4.72 -9.87
N LYS A 208 -39.31 4.41 -10.68
CA LYS A 208 -39.11 5.07 -11.99
C LYS A 208 -40.28 4.73 -12.94
N PRO A 209 -41.10 5.71 -13.36
CA PRO A 209 -42.06 5.47 -14.43
C PRO A 209 -41.30 5.15 -15.72
N ARG A 210 -41.78 4.14 -16.44
CA ARG A 210 -41.25 3.74 -17.76
C ARG A 210 -41.34 4.88 -18.77
#